data_AF-A0A662MPC4-F1
#
_entry.id   AF-A0A662MPC4-F1
#
_cell.length_a   1.000
_cell.length_b   1.000
_cell.length_c   1.000
_cell.angle_alpha   90.00
_cell.angle_beta   90.00
_cell.angle_gamma   90.00
#
_symmetry.space_group_name_H-M   'P 1'
#
loop_
_entity.id
_entity.type
_entity.pdbx_description
1 polymer ?
#
loop_
_entity_poly.entity_id
_entity_poly.type
_entity_poly.pdbx_seq_one_letter_code
_entity_poly.pdbx_strand_id
1 'polypeptide(L)'
;MAILNTVGKILWHYFLVMFMAILYVTTKDMNFSHIFDSPPMTLLQLQIVQFSLYILIASGVVLALLARILGEKGSASSAFFFGLFALGLIMILLQVHGGSLLNPKWTREGMKNLFLIGGSLLGVVGVLGYAALRFPSPPTDDLLLRLIEERKRSKVSPPEEDSFCPICGPNIRVPLTWKFCPNCGAEFAPGVDERGAR
;
A
#
# COMPACT_ATOMS: atom_id res chain seq x y z
N MET A 1 -9.89 -9.50 8.61
CA MET A 1 -8.90 -9.34 7.53
C MET A 1 -8.51 -7.89 7.21
N ALA A 2 -9.37 -6.88 7.41
CA ALA A 2 -9.04 -5.48 7.12
C ALA A 2 -7.96 -4.84 8.03
N ILE A 3 -7.93 -5.21 9.32
CA ILE A 3 -6.94 -4.71 10.29
C ILE A 3 -5.53 -5.22 9.92
N LEU A 4 -5.42 -6.48 9.48
CA LEU A 4 -4.16 -7.10 9.06
C LEU A 4 -3.56 -6.40 7.82
N ASN A 5 -4.41 -5.92 6.91
CA ASN A 5 -4.00 -5.14 5.75
C ASN A 5 -3.48 -3.75 6.15
N THR A 6 -4.09 -3.13 7.16
CA THR A 6 -3.69 -1.79 7.63
C THR A 6 -2.39 -1.85 8.44
N VAL A 7 -2.30 -2.78 9.39
CA VAL A 7 -1.09 -3.01 10.20
C VAL A 7 0.07 -3.46 9.32
N GLY A 8 -0.16 -4.39 8.39
CA GLY A 8 0.84 -4.83 7.42
C GLY A 8 1.35 -3.70 6.53
N LYS A 9 0.47 -2.80 6.06
CA LYS A 9 0.87 -1.61 5.31
C LYS A 9 1.69 -0.64 6.16
N ILE A 10 1.29 -0.36 7.39
CA ILE A 10 2.02 0.55 8.28
C ILE A 10 3.43 0.00 8.54
N LEU A 11 3.54 -1.29 8.88
CA LEU A 11 4.82 -1.96 9.06
C LEU A 11 5.66 -1.94 7.79
N TRP A 12 5.05 -2.17 6.63
CA TRP A 12 5.74 -2.07 5.35
C TRP A 12 6.37 -0.69 5.12
N HIS A 13 5.61 0.39 5.32
CA HIS A 13 6.14 1.75 5.17
C HIS A 13 7.23 2.05 6.20
N TYR A 14 7.07 1.57 7.43
CA TYR A 14 8.09 1.65 8.46
C TYR A 14 9.40 0.96 8.02
N PHE A 15 9.32 -0.28 7.53
CA PHE A 15 10.48 -1.02 7.01
C PHE A 15 11.15 -0.29 5.86
N LEU A 16 10.36 0.24 4.93
CA LEU A 16 10.86 0.97 3.77
C LEU A 16 11.57 2.26 4.19
N VAL A 17 10.98 3.05 5.09
CA VAL A 17 11.60 4.29 5.60
C VAL A 17 12.90 3.98 6.34
N MET A 18 12.90 2.98 7.23
CA MET A 18 14.09 2.58 7.97
C MET A 18 15.19 2.09 7.03
N PHE A 19 14.83 1.27 6.03
CA PHE A 19 15.79 0.77 5.05
C PHE A 19 16.35 1.89 4.17
N MET A 20 15.52 2.82 3.69
CA MET A 20 15.98 3.99 2.92
C MET A 20 16.87 4.91 3.76
N ALA A 21 16.60 5.07 5.06
CA ALA A 21 17.48 5.80 5.97
C ALA A 21 18.85 5.12 6.12
N ILE A 22 18.88 3.79 6.26
CA ILE A 22 20.13 3.02 6.27
C ILE A 22 20.90 3.23 4.97
N LEU A 23 20.24 3.09 3.81
CA LEU A 23 20.86 3.31 2.50
C LEU A 23 21.43 4.72 2.38
N TYR A 24 20.67 5.74 2.76
CA TYR A 24 21.11 7.12 2.68
C TYR A 24 22.36 7.35 3.54
N VAL A 25 22.34 6.93 4.81
CA VAL A 25 23.47 7.15 5.72
C VAL A 25 24.70 6.35 5.29
N THR A 26 24.52 5.14 4.75
CA THR A 26 25.66 4.32 4.30
C THR A 26 26.27 4.81 2.99
N THR A 27 25.48 5.45 2.11
CA THR A 27 25.93 5.82 0.76
C THR A 27 26.24 7.30 0.57
N LYS A 28 25.76 8.20 1.45
CA LYS A 28 25.87 9.66 1.25
C LYS A 28 27.30 10.19 1.08
N ASP A 29 28.28 9.53 1.69
CA ASP A 29 29.69 9.93 1.64
C ASP A 29 30.53 9.01 0.73
N MET A 30 29.89 8.06 0.03
CA MET A 30 30.60 7.13 -0.86
C MET A 30 30.99 7.82 -2.16
N ASN A 31 32.23 7.56 -2.59
CA ASN A 31 32.68 7.96 -3.91
C ASN A 31 32.37 6.84 -4.91
N PHE A 32 31.32 7.01 -5.72
CA PHE A 32 30.91 6.00 -6.68
C PHE A 32 31.87 5.81 -7.86
N SER A 33 32.72 6.79 -8.18
CA SER A 33 33.74 6.63 -9.23
C SER A 33 34.97 5.88 -8.72
N HIS A 34 35.28 6.02 -7.44
CA HIS A 34 36.40 5.33 -6.77
C HIS A 34 35.92 4.71 -5.46
N ILE A 35 35.22 3.58 -5.57
CA ILE A 35 34.59 2.90 -4.42
C ILE A 35 35.60 2.51 -3.34
N PHE A 36 36.85 2.22 -3.73
CA PHE A 36 37.93 1.84 -2.82
C PHE A 36 38.56 3.03 -2.07
N ASP A 37 38.37 4.25 -2.57
CA ASP A 37 38.95 5.49 -2.01
C ASP A 37 37.90 6.35 -1.29
N SER A 38 36.74 5.77 -0.98
CA SER A 38 35.70 6.50 -0.25
C SER A 38 36.16 6.79 1.18
N PRO A 39 35.84 7.98 1.72
CA PRO A 39 36.19 8.33 3.09
C PRO A 39 35.54 7.34 4.09
N PRO A 40 36.24 7.01 5.19
CA PRO A 40 35.68 6.13 6.22
C PRO A 40 34.48 6.79 6.89
N MET A 41 33.48 5.97 7.26
CA MET A 41 32.34 6.46 8.04
C MET A 41 32.79 6.99 9.39
N THR A 42 32.21 8.12 9.78
CA THR A 42 32.37 8.65 11.14
C THR A 42 31.78 7.70 12.18
N LEU A 43 32.28 7.77 13.41
CA LEU A 43 31.83 6.92 14.51
C LEU A 43 30.31 7.06 14.78
N LEU A 44 29.79 8.29 14.66
CA LEU A 44 28.36 8.58 14.79
C LEU A 44 27.52 7.91 13.68
N GLN A 45 27.98 7.98 12.42
CA GLN A 45 27.28 7.32 11.31
C GLN A 45 27.25 5.81 11.49
N LEU A 46 28.36 5.22 11.91
CA LEU A 46 28.46 3.80 12.15
C LEU A 46 27.47 3.34 13.24
N GLN A 47 27.36 4.11 14.33
CA GLN A 47 26.38 3.87 15.39
C GLN A 47 24.94 4.03 14.90
N ILE A 48 24.62 5.04 14.10
CA ILE A 48 23.28 5.24 13.54
C ILE A 48 22.88 4.07 12.64
N VAL A 49 23.79 3.64 11.76
CA VAL A 49 23.57 2.48 10.87
C VAL A 49 23.36 1.22 11.69
N GLN A 50 24.17 1.01 12.73
CA GLN A 50 24.06 -0.13 13.64
C GLN A 50 22.74 -0.17 14.40
N PHE A 51 22.34 0.95 15.03
CA PHE A 51 21.07 1.04 15.74
C PHE A 51 19.89 0.80 14.80
N SER A 52 19.92 1.40 13.61
CA SER A 52 18.87 1.25 12.61
C SER A 52 18.75 -0.20 12.14
N LEU A 53 19.87 -0.89 11.90
CA LEU A 53 19.91 -2.30 11.55
C LEU A 53 19.32 -3.20 12.65
N TYR A 54 19.68 -2.97 13.90
CA TYR A 54 19.15 -3.76 15.01
C TYR A 54 17.65 -3.60 15.17
N ILE A 55 17.15 -2.38 15.05
CA ILE A 55 15.72 -2.10 15.08
C ILE A 55 15.00 -2.82 13.93
N LEU A 56 15.58 -2.81 12.72
CA LEU A 56 15.03 -3.49 11.54
C LEU A 56 14.99 -5.03 11.72
N ILE A 57 16.03 -5.60 12.31
CA ILE A 57 16.10 -7.04 12.58
C ILE A 57 15.14 -7.44 13.68
N ALA A 58 15.11 -6.70 14.79
CA ALA A 58 14.21 -6.96 15.91
C ALA A 58 12.74 -6.89 15.47
N SER A 59 12.37 -5.85 14.71
CA SER A 59 11.03 -5.74 14.14
C SER A 59 10.72 -6.88 13.15
N GLY A 60 11.71 -7.34 12.38
CA GLY A 60 11.57 -8.47 11.45
C GLY A 60 11.31 -9.79 12.17
N VAL A 61 12.01 -10.04 13.28
CA VAL A 61 11.81 -11.22 14.14
C VAL A 61 10.42 -11.19 14.76
N VAL A 62 9.99 -10.04 15.30
CA VAL A 62 8.64 -9.89 15.86
C VAL A 62 7.57 -10.22 14.82
N LEU A 63 7.73 -9.74 13.58
CA LEU A 63 6.80 -10.06 12.50
C LEU A 63 6.81 -11.55 12.12
N ALA A 64 7.98 -12.16 12.03
CA ALA A 64 8.08 -13.58 11.71
C ALA A 64 7.38 -14.44 12.77
N LEU A 65 7.51 -14.07 14.05
CA LEU A 65 6.81 -14.73 15.15
C LEU A 65 5.30 -14.53 15.07
N LEU A 66 4.84 -13.30 14.83
CA LEU A 66 3.41 -12.99 14.68
C LEU A 66 2.79 -13.75 13.51
N ALA A 67 3.46 -13.78 12.34
CA ALA A 67 3.01 -14.53 11.17
C ALA A 67 2.88 -16.04 11.47
N ARG A 68 3.80 -16.59 12.27
CA ARG A 68 3.78 -18.00 12.68
C ARG A 68 2.65 -18.31 13.67
N ILE A 69 2.42 -17.44 14.66
CA ILE A 69 1.30 -17.58 15.61
C ILE A 69 -0.05 -17.48 14.88
N LEU A 70 -0.14 -16.61 13.89
CA LEU A 70 -1.37 -16.39 13.11
C LEU A 70 -1.60 -17.44 12.01
N GLY A 71 -0.70 -18.42 11.86
CA GLY A 71 -0.87 -19.53 10.91
C GLY A 71 -0.85 -19.10 9.44
N GLU A 72 -0.22 -17.97 9.10
CA GLU A 72 -0.14 -17.52 7.72
C GLU A 72 0.70 -18.51 6.88
N LYS A 73 0.04 -19.21 5.95
CA LYS A 73 0.74 -19.98 4.92
C LYS A 73 1.38 -19.01 3.92
N GLY A 74 2.66 -18.72 4.13
CA GLY A 74 3.47 -17.96 3.17
C GLY A 74 3.64 -18.72 1.85
N SER A 75 3.74 -18.00 0.73
CA SER A 75 4.13 -18.62 -0.54
C SER A 75 5.63 -18.89 -0.56
N ALA A 76 6.07 -19.95 -1.24
CA ALA A 76 7.49 -20.26 -1.40
C ALA A 76 8.28 -19.08 -1.98
N SER A 77 7.68 -18.31 -2.90
CA SER A 77 8.27 -17.10 -3.48
C SER A 77 8.45 -15.97 -2.46
N SER A 78 7.49 -15.75 -1.55
CA SER A 78 7.66 -14.74 -0.49
C SER A 78 8.77 -15.11 0.50
N ALA A 79 8.98 -16.40 0.78
CA ALA A 79 10.09 -16.86 1.61
C ALA A 79 11.45 -16.63 0.93
N PHE A 80 11.53 -16.80 -0.39
CA PHE A 80 12.74 -16.51 -1.17
C PHE A 80 13.16 -15.03 -1.07
N PHE A 81 12.23 -14.09 -1.29
CA PHE A 81 12.52 -12.66 -1.20
C PHE A 81 12.84 -12.19 0.23
N PHE A 82 12.20 -12.79 1.23
CA PHE A 82 12.58 -12.58 2.63
C PHE A 82 14.02 -13.07 2.90
N GLY A 83 14.40 -14.22 2.32
CA GLY A 83 15.76 -14.74 2.38
C GLY A 83 16.80 -13.81 1.73
N LEU A 84 16.48 -13.23 0.57
CA LEU A 84 17.35 -12.23 -0.08
C LEU A 84 17.52 -10.97 0.78
N PHE A 85 16.43 -10.50 1.38
CA PHE A 85 16.48 -9.38 2.31
C PHE A 85 17.36 -9.68 3.53
N ALA A 86 17.14 -10.84 4.17
CA ALA A 86 17.93 -11.28 5.32
C ALA A 86 19.41 -11.43 4.97
N LEU A 87 19.74 -11.98 3.79
CA LEU A 87 21.11 -12.06 3.29
C LEU A 87 21.73 -10.67 3.14
N GLY A 88 20.99 -9.71 2.57
CA GLY A 88 21.43 -8.33 2.46
C GLY A 88 21.75 -7.70 3.82
N LEU A 89 20.90 -7.91 4.82
CA LEU A 89 21.15 -7.45 6.19
C LEU A 89 22.36 -8.10 6.84
N ILE A 90 22.55 -9.40 6.62
CA ILE A 90 23.72 -10.14 7.14
C ILE A 90 25.01 -9.59 6.53
N MET A 91 25.03 -9.30 5.22
CA MET A 91 26.20 -8.69 4.57
C MET A 91 26.55 -7.33 5.18
N ILE A 92 25.55 -6.49 5.47
CA ILE A 92 25.75 -5.19 6.11
C ILE A 92 26.25 -5.37 7.55
N LEU A 93 25.62 -6.27 8.34
CA LEU A 93 26.02 -6.59 9.72
C LEU A 93 27.47 -7.07 9.83
N LEU A 94 27.88 -7.95 8.91
CA LEU A 94 29.25 -8.47 8.83
C LEU A 94 30.28 -7.35 8.65
N GLN A 95 29.92 -6.23 8.02
CA GLN A 95 30.84 -5.10 7.91
C GLN A 95 30.88 -4.21 9.15
N VAL A 96 29.76 -4.13 9.88
CA VAL A 96 29.69 -3.38 11.15
C VAL A 96 30.40 -4.14 12.28
N HIS A 97 30.30 -5.48 12.31
CA HIS A 97 30.77 -6.31 13.44
C HIS A 97 31.90 -7.30 13.09
N GLY A 98 32.13 -7.56 11.81
CA GLY A 98 33.04 -8.61 11.37
C GLY A 98 34.52 -8.29 11.53
N GLY A 99 34.89 -7.17 12.15
CA GLY A 99 36.28 -6.84 12.47
C GLY A 99 37.00 -7.95 13.25
N SER A 100 36.29 -8.73 14.07
CA SER A 100 36.84 -9.88 14.78
C SER A 100 36.60 -11.25 14.12
N LEU A 101 35.59 -11.35 13.24
CA LEU A 101 35.15 -12.62 12.62
C LEU A 101 35.73 -12.85 11.23
N LEU A 102 36.01 -11.76 10.50
CA LEU A 102 36.47 -11.81 9.12
C LEU A 102 37.97 -11.57 9.05
N ASN A 103 38.63 -12.30 8.14
CA ASN A 103 40.04 -12.11 7.86
C ASN A 103 40.28 -10.63 7.43
N PRO A 104 41.32 -9.95 7.92
CA PRO A 104 41.55 -8.51 7.72
C PRO A 104 41.56 -8.05 6.25
N LYS A 105 41.80 -8.97 5.30
CA LYS A 105 41.67 -8.68 3.86
C LYS A 105 40.24 -8.31 3.43
N TRP A 106 39.22 -8.86 4.10
CA TRP A 106 37.80 -8.63 3.80
C TRP A 106 37.22 -7.42 4.54
N THR A 107 37.94 -6.87 5.52
CA THR A 107 37.50 -5.72 6.34
C THR A 107 38.17 -4.41 5.93
N ARG A 108 39.02 -4.41 4.89
CA ARG A 108 39.56 -3.20 4.24
C ARG A 108 38.43 -2.29 3.76
N GLU A 109 38.61 -0.95 3.84
CA GLU A 109 37.58 0.05 3.46
C GLU A 109 36.88 -0.27 2.13
N GLY A 110 37.63 -0.58 1.07
CA GLY A 110 37.02 -0.83 -0.23
C GLY A 110 36.22 -2.14 -0.32
N MET A 111 36.62 -3.19 0.41
CA MET A 111 35.81 -4.41 0.52
C MET A 111 34.56 -4.15 1.37
N LYS A 112 34.68 -3.36 2.44
CA LYS A 112 33.54 -2.89 3.23
C LYS A 112 32.48 -2.21 2.36
N ASN A 113 32.89 -1.29 1.51
CA ASN A 113 31.97 -0.56 0.62
C ASN A 113 31.30 -1.49 -0.39
N LEU A 114 32.03 -2.46 -0.94
CA LEU A 114 31.45 -3.46 -1.85
C LEU A 114 30.37 -4.31 -1.18
N PHE A 115 30.61 -4.75 0.07
CA PHE A 115 29.62 -5.51 0.84
C PHE A 115 28.42 -4.66 1.25
N LEU A 116 28.64 -3.38 1.57
CA LEU A 116 27.55 -2.45 1.87
C LEU A 116 26.67 -2.22 0.64
N ILE A 117 27.25 -1.99 -0.54
CA ILE A 117 26.51 -1.81 -1.80
C ILE A 117 25.80 -3.11 -2.18
N GLY A 118 26.50 -4.25 -2.13
CA GLY A 118 25.91 -5.56 -2.45
C GLY A 118 24.77 -5.93 -1.52
N GLY A 119 24.97 -5.76 -0.20
CA GLY A 119 23.93 -6.01 0.80
C GLY A 119 22.73 -5.06 0.66
N SER A 120 22.99 -3.80 0.29
CA SER A 120 21.97 -2.81 -0.02
C SER A 120 21.13 -3.21 -1.24
N LEU A 121 21.75 -3.62 -2.34
CA LEU A 121 21.04 -4.07 -3.54
C LEU A 121 20.17 -5.31 -3.26
N LEU A 122 20.72 -6.30 -2.56
CA LEU A 122 19.96 -7.48 -2.15
C LEU A 122 18.80 -7.12 -1.21
N GLY A 123 19.02 -6.17 -0.31
CA GLY A 123 17.99 -5.62 0.56
C GLY A 123 16.85 -4.99 -0.24
N VAL A 124 17.15 -4.11 -1.20
CA VAL A 124 16.15 -3.47 -2.08
C VAL A 124 15.34 -4.51 -2.83
N VAL A 125 16.02 -5.47 -3.49
CA VAL A 125 15.35 -6.51 -4.28
C VAL A 125 14.49 -7.41 -3.40
N GLY A 126 15.01 -7.80 -2.23
CA GLY A 126 14.27 -8.62 -1.26
C GLY A 126 13.02 -7.91 -0.74
N VAL A 127 13.14 -6.64 -0.37
CA VAL A 127 12.04 -5.79 0.09
C VAL A 127 10.99 -5.66 -1.01
N LEU A 128 11.35 -5.15 -2.19
CA LEU A 128 10.41 -4.92 -3.30
C LEU A 128 9.73 -6.20 -3.77
N GLY A 129 10.48 -7.30 -3.91
CA GLY A 129 9.91 -8.59 -4.30
C GLY A 129 8.99 -9.19 -3.25
N TYR A 130 9.31 -9.01 -1.96
CA TYR A 130 8.41 -9.42 -0.88
C TYR A 130 7.10 -8.64 -0.91
N ALA A 131 7.15 -7.31 -1.10
CA ALA A 131 5.95 -6.49 -1.18
C ALA A 131 5.07 -6.79 -2.40
N ALA A 132 5.67 -6.96 -3.58
CA ALA A 132 4.93 -7.27 -4.79
C ALA A 132 4.10 -8.56 -4.64
N LEU A 133 4.60 -9.53 -3.88
CA LEU A 133 3.93 -10.80 -3.65
C LEU A 133 2.94 -10.79 -2.47
N ARG A 134 3.23 -10.01 -1.42
CA ARG A 134 2.42 -9.99 -0.19
C ARG A 134 1.28 -8.97 -0.25
N PHE A 135 1.46 -7.88 -0.98
CA PHE A 135 0.46 -6.84 -1.20
C PHE A 135 0.12 -6.73 -2.68
N PRO A 136 -0.60 -7.73 -3.25
CA PRO A 136 -1.12 -7.57 -4.60
C PRO A 136 -2.02 -6.32 -4.63
N SER A 137 -1.80 -5.45 -5.61
CA SER A 137 -2.73 -4.35 -5.89
C SER A 137 -4.13 -4.94 -6.06
N PRO A 138 -5.19 -4.30 -5.51
CA PRO A 138 -6.54 -4.75 -5.79
C PRO A 138 -6.72 -4.79 -7.31
N PRO A 139 -7.33 -5.86 -7.87
CA PRO A 139 -7.51 -5.96 -9.31
C PRO A 139 -8.28 -4.71 -9.77
N THR A 140 -7.77 -4.03 -10.78
CA THR A 140 -8.36 -2.81 -11.37
C THR A 140 -9.84 -2.99 -11.72
N ASP A 141 -10.24 -4.24 -11.99
CA ASP A 141 -11.60 -4.63 -12.34
C ASP A 141 -12.59 -4.44 -11.17
N ASP A 142 -12.16 -4.67 -9.91
CA ASP A 142 -13.00 -4.44 -8.73
C ASP A 142 -13.26 -2.96 -8.48
N LEU A 143 -12.30 -2.10 -8.84
CA LEU A 143 -12.47 -0.64 -8.72
C LEU A 143 -13.44 -0.12 -9.78
N LEU A 144 -13.33 -0.62 -11.01
CA LEU A 144 -14.26 -0.29 -12.09
C LEU A 144 -15.68 -0.76 -11.78
N LEU A 145 -15.84 -1.99 -11.27
CA LEU A 145 -17.13 -2.51 -10.84
C LEU A 145 -17.76 -1.66 -9.73
N ARG A 146 -17.00 -1.27 -8.71
CA ARG A 146 -17.48 -0.37 -7.65
C ARG A 146 -17.91 0.99 -8.17
N LEU A 147 -17.14 1.58 -9.08
CA LEU A 147 -17.50 2.86 -9.70
C LEU A 147 -18.74 2.76 -10.59
N ILE A 148 -18.92 1.63 -11.28
CA ILE A 148 -20.13 1.34 -12.07
C ILE A 148 -21.34 1.19 -11.15
N GLU A 149 -21.19 0.50 -10.02
CA GLU A 149 -22.25 0.26 -9.05
C GLU A 149 -22.67 1.54 -8.30
N GLU A 150 -21.71 2.39 -7.92
CA GLU A 150 -21.98 3.73 -7.39
C GLU A 150 -22.71 4.62 -8.41
N ARG A 151 -22.30 4.59 -9.69
CA ARG A 151 -23.01 5.29 -10.77
C ARG A 151 -24.42 4.74 -11.00
N LYS A 152 -24.63 3.43 -10.83
CA LYS A 152 -25.98 2.83 -10.90
C LYS A 152 -26.84 3.31 -9.75
N ARG A 153 -26.29 3.34 -8.53
CA ARG A 153 -26.97 3.80 -7.33
C ARG A 153 -27.32 5.30 -7.38
N SER A 154 -26.48 6.13 -7.99
CA SER A 154 -26.76 7.56 -8.17
C SER A 154 -27.77 7.86 -9.29
N LYS A 155 -27.99 6.91 -10.21
CA LYS A 155 -28.99 7.04 -11.29
C LYS A 155 -30.38 6.48 -10.94
N VAL A 156 -30.52 5.79 -9.81
CA VAL A 156 -31.84 5.37 -9.30
C VAL A 156 -32.35 6.48 -8.37
N SER A 157 -32.92 7.53 -8.96
CA SER A 157 -33.87 8.39 -8.26
C SER A 157 -35.12 7.56 -7.91
N PRO A 158 -35.85 7.88 -6.81
CA PRO A 158 -37.08 7.18 -6.47
C PRO A 158 -38.06 7.22 -7.65
N PRO A 159 -38.95 6.21 -7.80
CA PRO A 159 -39.95 6.22 -8.87
C PRO A 159 -40.75 7.52 -8.76
N GLU A 160 -40.71 8.36 -9.80
CA GLU A 160 -41.65 9.47 -9.90
C GLU A 160 -43.04 8.83 -10.01
N GLU A 161 -43.86 9.02 -8.97
CA GLU A 161 -45.25 8.59 -8.95
C GLU A 161 -46.00 9.42 -10.01
N ASP A 162 -46.29 8.76 -11.14
CA ASP A 162 -47.10 9.33 -12.22
C ASP A 162 -48.58 9.13 -11.92
N SER A 163 -49.38 10.19 -12.02
CA SER A 163 -50.84 10.12 -11.88
C SER A 163 -51.54 10.40 -13.21
N PHE A 164 -52.85 10.09 -13.26
CA PHE A 164 -53.67 10.30 -14.45
C PHE A 164 -54.39 11.65 -14.38
N CYS A 165 -54.52 12.33 -15.52
CA CYS A 165 -55.33 13.54 -15.59
C CYS A 165 -56.84 13.19 -15.52
N PRO A 166 -57.62 13.68 -14.53
CA PRO A 166 -59.04 13.34 -14.40
C PRO A 166 -59.91 13.89 -15.54
N ILE A 167 -59.42 14.88 -16.30
CA ILE A 167 -60.16 15.51 -17.41
C ILE A 167 -59.84 14.85 -18.76
N CYS A 168 -58.56 14.54 -19.01
CA CYS A 168 -58.15 13.90 -20.27
C CYS A 168 -58.27 12.37 -20.23
N GLY A 169 -58.47 11.80 -19.05
CA GLY A 169 -58.57 10.36 -18.84
C GLY A 169 -57.20 9.67 -18.73
N PRO A 170 -57.21 8.33 -18.64
CA PRO A 170 -56.04 7.52 -18.26
C PRO A 170 -54.93 7.46 -19.32
N ASN A 171 -55.15 8.03 -20.51
CA ASN A 171 -54.16 8.04 -21.58
C ASN A 171 -53.10 9.14 -21.41
N ILE A 172 -53.30 10.07 -20.48
CA ILE A 172 -52.32 11.12 -20.17
C ILE A 172 -51.82 10.91 -18.75
N ARG A 173 -50.56 10.47 -18.66
CA ARG A 173 -49.79 10.38 -17.41
C ARG A 173 -49.04 11.68 -17.20
N VAL A 174 -49.15 12.24 -16.01
CA VAL A 174 -48.45 13.45 -15.60
C VAL A 174 -47.70 13.18 -14.29
N PRO A 175 -46.47 13.68 -14.15
CA PRO A 175 -45.77 13.61 -12.88
C PRO A 175 -46.53 14.40 -11.81
N LEU A 176 -46.63 13.89 -10.58
CA LEU A 176 -47.25 14.61 -9.46
C LEU A 176 -46.60 15.96 -9.13
N THR A 177 -45.41 16.22 -9.67
CA THR A 177 -44.69 17.50 -9.51
C THR A 177 -45.26 18.62 -10.40
N TRP A 178 -46.11 18.30 -11.38
CA TRP A 178 -46.64 19.28 -12.33
C TRP A 178 -47.90 19.95 -11.79
N LYS A 179 -47.97 21.27 -11.90
CA LYS A 179 -49.13 22.06 -11.48
C LYS A 179 -50.24 22.10 -12.53
N PHE A 180 -49.95 21.81 -13.80
CA PHE A 180 -50.90 21.92 -14.90
C PHE A 180 -50.80 20.74 -15.85
N CYS A 181 -51.93 20.32 -16.43
CA CYS A 181 -51.95 19.34 -17.50
C CYS A 181 -51.52 20.00 -18.82
N PRO A 182 -50.52 19.47 -19.55
CA PRO A 182 -50.07 20.06 -20.81
C PRO A 182 -51.12 19.99 -21.94
N ASN A 183 -52.11 19.10 -21.82
CA ASN A 183 -53.10 18.88 -22.88
C ASN A 183 -54.38 19.71 -22.69
N CYS A 184 -54.91 19.81 -21.46
CA CYS A 184 -56.15 20.55 -21.19
C CYS A 184 -55.95 21.85 -20.41
N GLY A 185 -54.74 22.13 -19.90
CA GLY A 185 -54.44 23.34 -19.13
C GLY A 185 -55.05 23.38 -17.73
N ALA A 186 -55.66 22.29 -17.25
CA ALA A 186 -56.25 22.24 -15.92
C ALA A 186 -55.16 22.27 -14.83
N GLU A 187 -55.40 23.05 -13.77
CA GLU A 187 -54.52 23.14 -12.60
C GLU A 187 -54.81 21.98 -11.62
N PHE A 188 -53.76 21.30 -11.17
CA PHE A 188 -53.86 20.22 -10.18
C PHE A 188 -53.80 20.80 -8.77
N ALA A 189 -54.75 20.42 -7.92
CA ALA A 189 -54.73 20.83 -6.51
C ALA A 189 -53.49 20.23 -5.80
N PRO A 190 -52.85 20.94 -4.85
CA PRO A 190 -51.73 20.37 -4.11
C PRO A 190 -52.21 19.18 -3.25
N GLY A 191 -51.71 17.97 -3.54
CA GLY A 191 -51.99 16.74 -2.77
C GLY A 191 -52.97 15.75 -3.41
N VAL A 192 -53.07 15.68 -4.74
CA VAL A 192 -53.93 14.71 -5.44
C VAL A 192 -53.41 13.28 -5.25
N ASP A 193 -54.24 12.38 -4.74
CA ASP A 193 -53.97 10.94 -4.68
C ASP A 193 -54.18 10.26 -6.06
N GLU A 194 -53.86 8.96 -6.17
CA GLU A 194 -53.93 8.19 -7.42
C GLU A 194 -55.31 8.20 -8.12
N ARG A 195 -56.36 8.75 -7.49
CA ARG A 195 -57.74 8.74 -8.00
C ARG A 195 -58.30 10.12 -8.34
N GLY A 196 -57.53 11.19 -8.20
CA GLY A 196 -57.97 12.50 -8.69
C GLY A 196 -59.12 13.11 -7.89
N ALA A 197 -59.29 12.76 -6.62
CA ALA A 197 -60.31 13.36 -5.75
C ALA A 197 -59.68 13.83 -4.43
N ARG A 198 -60.31 14.84 -3.80
CA ARG A 198 -59.98 15.23 -2.42
C ARG A 198 -60.33 14.12 -1.44
#